data_AF-A0A060DIC5-F1
#
_entry.id   AF-A0A060DIC5-F1
#
_cell.length_a   1.000
_cell.length_b   1.000
_cell.length_c   1.000
_cell.angle_alpha   90.00
_cell.angle_beta   90.00
_cell.angle_gamma   90.00
#
_symmetry.space_group_name_H-M   'P 1'
#
loop_
_entity.id
_entity.type
_entity.pdbx_description
1 polymer ?
#
loop_
_entity_poly.entity_id
_entity_poly.type
_entity_poly.pdbx_seq_one_letter_code
_entity_poly.pdbx_strand_id
1 'polypeptide(L)' 'MPVSKVQPDLLAAADRARGARLMAAMDAINSRMGRDTLVPAATIGRAWRMRQDSRSPSYTTELDDVPVVLA' A
#
# COMPACT_ATOMS: atom_id res chain seq x y z
N MET A 1 -14.26 -21.22 -10.34
CA MET A 1 -14.35 -19.84 -9.79
C MET A 1 -14.70 -19.94 -8.32
N PRO A 2 -13.93 -19.38 -7.37
CA PRO A 2 -14.36 -19.42 -5.97
C PRO A 2 -15.52 -18.44 -5.80
N VAL A 3 -16.72 -19.01 -5.67
CA VAL A 3 -17.94 -18.33 -5.25
C VAL A 3 -17.82 -17.97 -3.77
N SER A 4 -18.10 -16.70 -3.45
CA SER A 4 -18.45 -16.13 -2.13
C SER A 4 -17.55 -15.02 -1.55
N LYS A 5 -17.02 -14.12 -2.39
CA LYS A 5 -16.70 -12.76 -1.91
C LYS A 5 -17.80 -11.82 -2.37
N VAL A 6 -18.90 -11.80 -1.62
CA VAL A 6 -19.97 -10.81 -1.81
C VAL A 6 -19.49 -9.53 -1.13
N GLN A 7 -19.30 -8.47 -1.91
CA GLN A 7 -19.14 -7.14 -1.33
C GLN A 7 -20.46 -6.77 -0.66
N PRO A 8 -20.50 -6.51 0.65
CA PRO A 8 -21.72 -6.04 1.30
C PRO A 8 -22.10 -4.68 0.73
N ASP A 9 -23.38 -4.31 0.87
CA ASP A 9 -23.86 -2.98 0.48
C ASP A 9 -22.97 -1.89 1.12
N LEU A 10 -22.76 -0.80 0.38
CA LEU A 10 -21.90 0.32 0.79
C LEU A 10 -22.29 0.89 2.15
N LEU A 11 -23.59 0.83 2.48
CA LEU A 11 -24.18 1.35 3.70
C LEU A 11 -24.37 0.27 4.79
N ALA A 12 -24.02 -0.98 4.52
CA ALA A 12 -24.13 -2.04 5.52
C ALA A 12 -23.17 -1.79 6.69
N ALA A 13 -23.61 -2.11 7.90
CA ALA A 13 -22.77 -2.03 9.08
C ALA A 13 -21.59 -3.01 8.95
N ALA A 14 -20.40 -2.47 8.70
CA ALA A 14 -19.17 -3.25 8.72
C ALA A 14 -18.67 -3.42 10.16
N ASP A 15 -18.19 -4.62 10.50
CA ASP A 15 -17.46 -4.86 11.76
C ASP A 15 -16.05 -4.25 11.66
N ARG A 16 -15.98 -2.93 11.90
CA ARG A 16 -14.74 -2.16 11.86
C ARG A 16 -13.74 -2.60 12.93
N ALA A 17 -14.20 -3.11 14.06
CA ALA A 17 -13.33 -3.55 15.15
C ALA A 17 -12.56 -4.81 14.76
N ARG A 18 -13.22 -5.78 14.11
CA ARG A 18 -12.57 -6.96 13.54
C ARG A 18 -11.57 -6.57 12.45
N GLY A 19 -11.94 -5.66 11.57
CA GLY A 19 -11.04 -5.13 10.52
C GLY A 19 -9.78 -4.50 11.09
N ALA A 20 -9.91 -3.66 12.13
CA ALA A 20 -8.79 -3.00 12.78
C ALA A 20 -7.80 -4.00 13.40
N ARG A 21 -8.29 -5.03 14.11
CA ARG A 21 -7.43 -6.08 14.70
C ARG A 21 -6.68 -6.88 13.65
N LEU A 22 -7.34 -7.20 12.53
CA LEU A 22 -6.71 -7.90 11.41
C LEU A 22 -5.57 -7.06 10.80
N MET A 23 -5.85 -5.78 10.52
CA MET A 23 -4.85 -4.87 9.95
C MET A 23 -3.65 -4.69 10.88
N ALA A 24 -3.89 -4.51 12.18
CA ALA A 24 -2.81 -4.40 13.17
C ALA A 24 -1.92 -5.66 13.22
N ALA A 25 -2.51 -6.84 13.11
CA ALA A 25 -1.75 -8.10 13.06
C ALA A 25 -0.91 -8.21 11.78
N MET A 26 -1.47 -7.83 10.63
CA MET A 26 -0.72 -7.79 9.37
C MET A 26 0.45 -6.80 9.44
N ASP A 27 0.22 -5.59 9.97
CA ASP A 27 1.25 -4.57 10.12
C ASP A 27 2.39 -5.05 11.03
N ALA A 28 2.06 -5.69 12.16
CA ALA A 28 3.06 -6.25 13.06
C ALA A 28 3.96 -7.31 12.40
N ILE A 29 3.40 -8.13 11.49
CA ILE A 29 4.19 -9.12 10.75
C ILE A 29 5.04 -8.43 9.68
N ASN A 30 4.47 -7.50 8.92
CA ASN A 30 5.19 -6.73 7.90
C ASN A 30 6.33 -5.89 8.49
N SER A 31 6.18 -5.34 9.69
CA SER A 31 7.27 -4.64 10.39
C SER A 31 8.44 -5.56 10.75
N ARG A 32 8.19 -6.85 11.00
CA ARG A 32 9.22 -7.82 11.40
C ARG A 32 9.90 -8.50 10.21
N MET A 33 9.14 -8.82 9.17
CA MET A 33 9.60 -9.61 8.04
C MET A 33 9.93 -8.78 6.79
N GLY A 34 9.56 -7.50 6.79
CA GLY A 34 9.75 -6.60 5.66
C GLY A 34 8.42 -6.15 5.04
N ARG A 35 8.45 -5.00 4.37
CA ARG A 35 7.28 -4.41 3.71
C ARG A 35 6.69 -5.38 2.67
N ASP A 36 5.37 -5.43 2.60
CA ASP A 36 4.60 -6.24 1.66
C ASP A 36 4.80 -7.77 1.78
N THR A 37 5.31 -8.26 2.92
CA THR A 37 5.42 -9.70 3.19
C THR A 37 4.05 -10.39 3.25
N LEU A 38 3.06 -9.72 3.88
CA LEU A 38 1.67 -10.13 3.95
C LEU A 38 0.78 -9.04 3.34
N VAL A 39 0.00 -9.45 2.35
CA VAL A 39 -0.99 -8.59 1.69
C VAL A 39 -2.36 -9.28 1.68
N PRO A 40 -3.46 -8.52 1.76
CA PRO A 40 -4.79 -9.10 1.59
C PRO A 40 -4.89 -9.84 0.25
N ALA A 41 -5.46 -11.04 0.24
CA ALA A 41 -5.61 -11.81 -1.00
C ALA A 41 -6.40 -11.05 -2.10
N ALA A 42 -7.23 -10.08 -1.71
CA ALA A 42 -7.98 -9.23 -2.64
C ALA A 42 -7.10 -8.19 -3.38
N THR A 43 -5.87 -7.93 -2.91
CA THR A 43 -4.94 -6.98 -3.54
C THR A 43 -3.90 -7.68 -4.43
N ILE A 44 -3.87 -9.02 -4.44
CA ILE A 44 -2.99 -9.80 -5.31
C ILE A 44 -3.37 -9.56 -6.77
N GLY A 45 -2.39 -9.26 -7.63
CA GLY A 45 -2.61 -9.01 -9.05
C GLY A 45 -3.22 -7.64 -9.39
N ARG A 46 -3.39 -6.75 -8.39
CA ARG A 46 -3.87 -5.39 -8.63
C ARG A 46 -2.73 -4.55 -9.20
N ALA A 47 -2.69 -4.45 -10.53
CA ALA A 47 -1.65 -3.71 -11.28
C ALA A 47 -1.74 -2.18 -11.14
N TRP A 48 -2.78 -1.66 -10.49
CA TRP A 48 -2.95 -0.22 -10.28
C TRP A 48 -1.96 0.29 -9.23
N ARG A 49 -0.83 0.82 -9.71
CA ARG A 49 0.14 1.56 -8.91
C ARG A 49 -0.20 3.04 -8.93
N MET A 50 0.12 3.76 -7.86
CA MET A 50 0.10 5.23 -7.87
C MET A 50 0.98 5.72 -9.04
N ARG A 51 0.38 6.48 -9.96
CA ARG A 51 1.09 7.02 -11.12
C ARG A 51 1.88 8.25 -10.67
N GLN A 52 3.18 8.07 -10.46
CA GLN A 52 4.11 9.09 -9.94
C GLN A 52 5.05 9.62 -11.04
N ASP A 53 4.62 9.61 -12.30
CA ASP A 53 5.46 9.99 -13.45
C ASP A 53 5.95 11.46 -13.40
N SER A 54 5.26 12.31 -12.65
CA SER A 54 5.61 13.73 -12.46
C SER A 54 6.30 14.02 -11.12
N ARG A 55 6.76 12.99 -10.40
CA ARG A 55 7.54 13.20 -9.18
C ARG A 55 8.88 13.83 -9.56
N SER A 56 9.07 15.10 -9.19
CA SER A 56 10.39 15.72 -9.27
C SER A 56 11.36 15.02 -8.32
N PRO A 57 12.65 14.96 -8.66
CA PRO A 57 13.69 14.59 -7.69
C PRO A 57 13.60 15.47 -6.44
N SER A 58 14.10 14.94 -5.33
CA SER A 58 14.03 15.51 -4.00
C SER A 58 15.06 16.64 -3.82
N TYR A 59 15.10 17.60 -4.74
CA TYR A 59 16.12 18.66 -4.81
C TYR A 59 16.32 19.47 -3.52
N THR A 60 15.30 19.54 -2.66
CA THR A 60 15.35 20.28 -1.38
C THR A 60 15.65 19.41 -0.16
N THR A 61 15.58 18.09 -0.30
CA THR A 61 15.73 17.13 0.81
C THR A 61 16.85 16.12 0.59
N GLU A 62 17.38 16.01 -0.63
CA GLU A 62 18.43 15.09 -1.04
C GLU A 62 19.40 15.83 -1.98
N LEU A 63 20.62 16.08 -1.50
CA LEU A 63 21.61 16.89 -2.22
C LEU A 63 22.11 16.17 -3.50
N ASP A 64 22.11 14.84 -3.49
CA ASP A 64 22.55 13.99 -4.60
C ASP A 64 21.61 14.08 -5.82
N ASP A 65 20.37 14.53 -5.62
CA ASP A 65 19.40 14.75 -6.69
C ASP A 65 19.63 16.08 -7.44
N VAL A 66 20.51 16.96 -6.96
CA VAL A 66 20.76 18.27 -7.56
C VAL A 66 21.64 18.13 -8.81
N PRO A 67 21.24 18.67 -9.98
CA PRO A 67 22.04 18.57 -11.20
C PRO A 67 23.35 19.36 -11.06
N VAL A 68 24.48 18.67 -11.27
CA VAL A 68 25.82 19.25 -11.26
C VAL A 68 26.23 19.63 -12.69
N VAL A 69 26.66 20.88 -12.87
CA VAL A 69 27.24 21.34 -14.14
C VAL A 69 28.76 21.18 -14.06
N LEU A 70 29.34 20.44 -15.00
CA LEU A 70 30.78 20.40 -15.23
C LEU A 70 31.13 21.48 -16.26
N ALA A 71 32.19 22.24 -15.97
CA ALA A 71 32.71 23.33 -16.82
C ALA A 71 33.55 22.81 -17.99
#